data_AF-W9QTR6-F1
#
_entry.id   AF-W9QTR6-F1
#
_cell.length_a   1.000
_cell.length_b   1.000
_cell.length_c   1.000
_cell.angle_alpha   90.00
_cell.angle_beta   90.00
_cell.angle_gamma   90.00
#
_symmetry.space_group_name_H-M   'P 1'
#
loop_
_entity.id
_entity.type
_entity.pdbx_description
1 polymer ?
#
loop_
_entity_poly.entity_id
_entity_poly.type
_entity_poly.pdbx_seq_one_letter_code
_entity_poly.pdbx_strand_id
1 'polypeptide(L)' 'MATDFKSIPVIDISPLLAKSDDPKMAEDLGVNDVVKQLDQTCREAGFFYVVLGIF' A
#
# COMPACT_ATOMS: atom_id res chain seq x y z
N MET A 1 11.42 -25.85 9.21
CA MET A 1 11.05 -25.49 7.84
C MET A 1 10.96 -23.98 7.81
N ALA A 2 12.01 -23.30 7.35
CA ALA A 2 12.01 -21.86 7.23
C ALA A 2 11.23 -21.52 5.96
N THR A 3 10.01 -21.01 6.11
CA THR A 3 9.25 -20.48 4.98
C THR A 3 10.05 -19.33 4.42
N ASP A 4 10.40 -19.45 3.14
CA ASP A 4 11.19 -18.51 2.35
C ASP A 4 10.57 -17.10 2.50
N PHE A 5 11.16 -16.24 3.34
CA PHE A 5 10.75 -14.85 3.60
C PHE A 5 11.09 -13.93 2.40
N LYS A 6 10.88 -14.42 1.17
CA LYS A 6 11.64 -13.96 0.01
C LYS A 6 11.15 -12.66 -0.63
N SER A 7 9.93 -12.23 -0.35
CA SER A 7 9.45 -10.93 -0.82
C SER A 7 8.41 -10.41 0.16
N ILE A 8 8.85 -9.61 1.14
CA ILE A 8 7.90 -8.86 1.95
C ILE A 8 7.21 -7.88 1.01
N PRO A 9 5.87 -7.94 0.86
CA PRO A 9 5.16 -7.08 -0.06
C PRO A 9 5.41 -5.61 0.29
N VAL A 10 5.95 -4.88 -0.69
CA VAL A 10 6.20 -3.44 -0.59
C VAL A 10 5.04 -2.73 -1.28
N ILE A 11 4.32 -1.91 -0.53
CA ILE A 11 3.19 -1.13 -1.02
C ILE A 11 3.64 0.32 -1.12
N ASP A 12 3.45 0.91 -2.29
CA ASP A 12 3.66 2.35 -2.48
C ASP A 12 2.44 3.10 -1.96
N ILE A 13 2.64 3.96 -0.96
CA ILE A 13 1.56 4.79 -0.39
C ILE A 13 1.69 6.26 -0.81
N SER A 14 2.51 6.54 -1.82
CA SER A 14 2.66 7.89 -2.38
C SER A 14 1.34 8.52 -2.82
N PRO A 15 0.42 7.81 -3.50
CA PRO A 15 -0.85 8.43 -3.88
C PRO A 15 -1.74 8.72 -2.66
N LEU A 16 -1.63 7.95 -1.57
CA LEU A 16 -2.30 8.28 -0.31
C LEU A 16 -1.75 9.59 0.27
N LEU A 17 -0.43 9.75 0.30
CA LEU A 17 0.19 10.96 0.86
C LEU A 17 -0.03 12.18 -0.04
N ALA A 18 0.13 12.03 -1.35
CA ALA A 18 -0.07 13.10 -2.33
C ALA A 18 -1.51 13.63 -2.34
N LYS A 19 -2.49 12.78 -1.97
CA LYS A 19 -3.92 13.12 -1.92
C LYS A 19 -4.44 13.31 -0.50
N SER A 20 -3.59 13.26 0.53
CA SER A 20 -4.02 13.39 1.93
C SER A 20 -4.69 14.74 2.24
N ASP A 21 -4.37 15.78 1.48
CA ASP A 21 -4.98 17.12 1.61
C ASP A 21 -6.22 17.31 0.69
N ASP A 22 -6.49 16.34 -0.21
CA ASP A 22 -7.57 16.45 -1.18
C ASP A 22 -8.90 15.97 -0.56
N PRO A 23 -9.95 16.80 -0.50
CA PRO A 23 -11.24 16.38 0.05
C PRO A 23 -11.91 15.25 -0.76
N LYS A 24 -11.42 14.97 -1.98
CA LYS A 24 -11.89 13.86 -2.84
C LYS A 24 -10.94 12.67 -2.86
N MET A 25 -10.04 12.56 -1.89
CA MET A 25 -9.09 11.46 -1.74
C MET A 25 -9.74 10.07 -1.90
N ALA A 26 -10.95 9.87 -1.38
CA ALA A 26 -11.66 8.59 -1.47
C ALA A 26 -12.13 8.21 -2.89
N GLU A 27 -12.29 9.19 -3.77
CA GLU A 27 -12.68 8.99 -5.17
C GLU A 27 -11.46 8.78 -6.09
N ASP A 28 -10.26 9.01 -5.57
CA ASP A 28 -9.03 8.84 -6.34
C ASP A 28 -8.73 7.36 -6.58
N LEU A 29 -8.57 7.00 -7.85
CA LEU A 29 -8.31 5.62 -8.25
C LEU A 29 -6.98 5.10 -7.70
N GLY A 30 -5.97 5.97 -7.56
CA GLY A 30 -4.67 5.60 -6.99
C GLY A 30 -4.78 5.30 -5.50
N VAL A 31 -5.55 6.09 -4.76
CA VAL A 31 -5.88 5.81 -3.36
C VAL A 31 -6.63 4.48 -3.21
N ASN A 32 -7.64 4.24 -4.04
CA ASN A 32 -8.44 3.02 -3.96
C ASN A 32 -7.60 1.76 -4.25
N ASP A 33 -6.70 1.82 -5.23
CA ASP A 33 -5.83 0.71 -5.59
C ASP A 33 -4.84 0.38 -4.45
N VAL A 34 -4.25 1.40 -3.84
CA VAL A 34 -3.36 1.24 -2.68
C VAL A 34 -4.10 0.67 -1.49
N VAL A 35 -5.33 1.12 -1.21
CA VAL A 35 -6.16 0.58 -0.12
C VAL A 35 -6.51 -0.89 -0.36
N LYS A 36 -6.82 -1.29 -1.60
CA LYS A 36 -7.06 -2.70 -1.96
C LYS A 36 -5.81 -3.55 -1.77
N GLN A 37 -4.65 -3.06 -2.19
CA GLN A 37 -3.38 -3.77 -1.98
C GLN A 37 -3.06 -3.92 -0.49
N LEU A 38 -3.32 -2.87 0.32
CA LEU A 38 -3.18 -2.93 1.78
C LEU A 38 -4.11 -3.98 2.39
N ASP A 39 -5.38 -3.99 2.02
CA ASP A 39 -6.36 -4.97 2.51
C ASP A 39 -5.95 -6.41 2.19
N GLN A 40 -5.63 -6.67 0.92
CA GLN A 40 -5.20 -7.98 0.44
C GLN A 40 -3.92 -8.44 1.15
N THR A 41 -2.95 -7.54 1.30
CA THR A 41 -1.66 -7.86 1.90
C THR A 41 -1.77 -8.09 3.41
N CYS A 42 -2.61 -7.30 4.11
CA CYS A 42 -2.94 -7.56 5.50
C CYS A 42 -3.57 -8.94 5.68
N ARG A 43 -4.40 -9.37 4.72
CA ARG A 43 -5.07 -10.66 4.78
C ARG A 43 -4.17 -11.85 4.46
N GLU A 44 -3.25 -11.70 3.51
CA GLU A 44 -2.38 -12.80 3.06
C GLU A 44 -1.07 -12.89 3.83
N ALA A 45 -0.35 -11.77 3.97
CA ALA A 45 0.97 -11.74 4.59
C ALA A 45 0.90 -11.32 6.07
N GLY A 46 -0.04 -10.44 6.44
CA GLY A 46 -0.14 -9.89 7.80
C GLY A 46 0.92 -8.84 8.14
N PHE A 47 1.87 -8.59 7.24
CA PHE A 47 2.89 -7.55 7.35
C PHE A 47 3.29 -7.07 5.95
N PHE A 48 3.62 -5.79 5.83
CA PHE A 48 4.04 -5.16 4.59
C PHE A 48 5.04 -4.04 4.88
N TYR A 49 5.89 -3.74 3.89
CA TYR A 49 6.70 -2.53 3.91
C TYR A 49 5.99 -1.44 3.13
N VAL A 50 6.05 -0.23 3.65
CA VAL A 50 5.54 0.96 2.98
C VAL A 50 6.69 1.75 2.41
N VAL A 51 6.61 2.05 1.12
CA VAL A 51 7.51 2.97 0.45
C VAL A 51 6.76 4.25 0.13
N LEU A 52 7.41 5.37 0.45
CA LEU A 52 7.07 6.67 -0.08
C LEU A 52 7.92 6.82 -1.33
N GLY A 53 7.33 6.49 -2.47
CA GLY A 53 7.87 6.67 -3.81
C GLY A 53 8.65 7.97 -3.86
N ILE A 54 9.96 7.81 -4.01
CA ILE A 54 10.91 8.89 -4.09
C ILE A 54 10.57 9.65 -5.37
N PHE A 55 10.24 10.93 -5.21
CA PHE A 55 9.99 11.92 -6.27
C PHE A 55 10.98 11.83 -7.44
#